data_AF-A0A1E4EWI6-F1
#
_entry.id   AF-A0A1E4EWI6-F1
#
_cell.length_a   1.000
_cell.length_b   1.000
_cell.length_c   1.000
_cell.angle_alpha   90.00
_cell.angle_beta   90.00
_cell.angle_gamma   90.00
#
_symmetry.space_group_name_H-M   'P 1'
#
loop_
_entity.id
_entity.type
_entity.pdbx_description
1 polymer ?
#
loop_
_entity_poly.entity_id
_entity_poly.type
_entity_poly.pdbx_seq_one_letter_code
_entity_poly.pdbx_strand_id
1 'polypeptide(L)'
;MIQLPRRSFVLGTLVFLASVWVLLFVRLLPLSGGIMGWPGPDLGLALILAWVLRRPDQLAAPVIVLAVLLEDVLLMRPLGLWTVFVLLASEAARLREPRWRDQPFMVEWLRVGILIGLAMLGYRLVQVVFMLPVSALGQVILQFLATVAAYPLVVFAARWLIGLRRSGRNET
;
A
#
# COMPACT_ATOMS: atom_id res chain seq x y z
N MET A 1 29.24 -6.72 -12.98
CA MET A 1 28.79 -5.54 -13.76
C MET A 1 27.63 -4.89 -13.01
N ILE A 2 27.87 -3.80 -12.28
CA ILE A 2 26.81 -3.09 -11.54
C ILE A 2 26.08 -2.23 -12.58
N GLN A 3 24.96 -2.70 -13.11
CA GLN A 3 24.13 -1.87 -13.98
C GLN A 3 23.56 -0.73 -13.13
N LEU A 4 23.94 0.51 -13.45
CA LEU A 4 23.42 1.70 -12.78
C LEU A 4 21.89 1.70 -12.88
N PRO A 5 21.17 1.95 -11.77
CA PRO A 5 19.71 1.95 -11.81
C PRO A 5 19.22 2.98 -12.83
N ARG A 6 18.31 2.54 -13.70
CA ARG A 6 17.72 3.38 -14.75
C ARG A 6 17.15 4.64 -14.08
N ARG A 7 17.42 5.85 -14.59
CA ARG A 7 17.00 7.12 -13.96
C ARG A 7 15.50 7.17 -13.59
N SER A 8 14.66 6.46 -14.34
CA SER A 8 13.22 6.30 -14.07
C SER A 8 12.89 5.45 -12.84
N PHE A 9 13.75 4.50 -12.46
CA PHE A 9 13.65 3.72 -11.22
C PHE A 9 13.85 4.64 -10.02
N VAL A 10 15.00 5.30 -9.96
CA VAL A 10 15.40 6.17 -8.83
C VAL A 10 14.36 7.26 -8.60
N LEU A 11 13.91 7.92 -9.66
CA LEU A 11 12.92 8.99 -9.55
C LEU A 11 11.58 8.45 -9.04
N GLY A 12 11.11 7.29 -9.54
CA GLY A 12 9.88 6.66 -9.06
C GLY A 12 9.96 6.27 -7.59
N THR A 13 11.07 5.63 -7.18
CA THR A 13 11.32 5.26 -5.79
C THR A 13 11.37 6.49 -4.88
N LEU A 14 12.01 7.59 -5.30
CA LEU A 14 12.06 8.83 -4.53
C LEU A 14 10.68 9.46 -4.35
N VAL A 15 9.85 9.51 -5.40
CA VAL A 15 8.50 10.06 -5.29
C VAL A 15 7.62 9.16 -4.41
N PHE A 16 7.78 7.84 -4.50
CA PHE A 16 7.10 6.91 -3.60
C PHE A 16 7.48 7.17 -2.14
N LEU A 17 8.79 7.24 -1.85
CA LEU A 17 9.29 7.51 -0.50
C LEU A 17 8.82 8.87 0.02
N ALA A 18 8.82 9.91 -0.82
CA ALA A 18 8.28 11.22 -0.46
C ALA A 18 6.78 11.15 -0.14
N SER A 19 6.02 10.39 -0.92
CA SER A 19 4.58 10.18 -0.68
C SER A 19 4.32 9.45 0.64
N VAL A 20 5.09 8.39 0.93
CA VAL A 20 5.04 7.69 2.21
C VAL A 20 5.40 8.64 3.36
N TRP A 21 6.47 9.43 3.21
CA TRP A 21 6.86 10.43 4.21
C TRP A 21 5.78 11.46 4.50
N VAL A 22 5.13 11.99 3.46
CA VAL A 22 4.00 12.92 3.63
C VAL A 22 2.84 12.25 4.35
N LEU A 23 2.49 11.01 4.00
CA LEU A 23 1.45 10.24 4.68
C LEU A 23 1.79 10.00 6.16
N LEU A 24 3.03 9.63 6.47
CA LEU A 24 3.51 9.44 7.83
C LEU A 24 3.46 10.75 8.61
N PHE A 25 3.92 11.85 8.02
CA PHE A 25 3.87 13.17 8.63
C PHE A 25 2.43 13.57 8.97
N VAL A 26 1.49 13.39 8.04
CA VAL A 26 0.06 13.66 8.28
C VAL A 26 -0.51 12.78 9.38
N ARG A 27 -0.11 11.50 9.48
CA ARG A 27 -0.53 10.60 10.56
C ARG A 27 0.08 10.93 11.92
N LEU A 28 1.29 11.49 11.93
CA LEU A 28 2.00 11.91 13.14
C LEU A 28 1.49 13.23 13.69
N LEU A 29 0.91 14.09 12.84
CA LEU A 29 0.22 15.27 13.32
C LEU A 29 -0.92 14.83 14.25
N PRO A 30 -1.12 15.51 15.40
CA PRO A 30 -2.25 15.27 16.29
C PRO A 30 -3.54 15.83 15.67
N LEU A 31 -3.85 15.41 14.45
CA LEU A 31 -5.15 15.53 13.82
C LEU A 31 -6.05 14.59 14.61
N SER A 32 -6.63 15.11 15.70
CA SER A 32 -7.58 14.44 16.61
C SER A 32 -8.18 13.17 15.98
N GLY A 33 -7.57 12.03 16.33
CA GLY A 33 -7.68 10.78 15.59
C GLY A 33 -9.11 10.26 15.57
N GLY A 34 -9.71 10.26 14.38
CA GLY A 34 -11.02 9.71 14.11
C GLY A 34 -12.16 10.56 14.67
N ILE A 35 -13.19 10.76 13.87
CA ILE A 35 -14.52 11.12 14.39
C ILE A 35 -14.90 9.96 15.31
N MET A 36 -14.79 10.17 16.63
CA MET A 36 -15.23 9.32 17.75
C MET A 36 -15.53 7.85 17.37
N GLY A 37 -14.48 7.04 17.19
CA GLY A 37 -14.60 5.59 16.97
C GLY A 37 -14.48 5.09 15.53
N TRP A 38 -14.23 5.94 14.52
CA TRP A 38 -13.91 5.47 13.17
C TRP A 38 -12.39 5.29 12.95
N PRO A 39 -11.89 4.08 12.69
CA PRO A 39 -10.47 3.85 12.39
C PRO A 39 -10.15 4.33 10.97
N GLY A 40 -9.17 5.24 10.85
CA GLY A 40 -8.77 5.82 9.56
C GLY A 40 -8.27 4.77 8.55
N PRO A 41 -8.35 5.06 7.24
CA PRO A 41 -7.93 4.12 6.18
C PRO A 41 -6.43 3.87 6.20
N ASP A 42 -6.03 2.66 5.78
CA ASP A 42 -4.63 2.34 5.57
C ASP A 42 -4.12 2.86 4.21
N LEU A 43 -3.88 4.17 4.16
CA LEU A 43 -3.37 4.86 2.97
C LEU A 43 -1.98 4.34 2.52
N GLY A 44 -1.16 3.84 3.44
CA GLY A 44 0.16 3.26 3.13
C GLY A 44 0.02 2.02 2.26
N LEU A 45 -0.78 1.04 2.72
CA LEU A 45 -1.09 -0.16 1.95
C LEU A 45 -1.75 0.17 0.61
N ALA A 46 -2.74 1.08 0.60
CA ALA A 46 -3.42 1.47 -0.63
C ALA A 46 -2.46 2.09 -1.65
N LEU A 47 -1.53 2.94 -1.20
CA LEU A 47 -0.50 3.55 -2.04
C LEU A 47 0.47 2.51 -2.61
N ILE A 48 0.93 1.57 -1.78
CA ILE A 48 1.84 0.50 -2.19
C ILE A 48 1.19 -0.35 -3.29
N LEU A 49 -0.04 -0.82 -3.07
CA LEU A 49 -0.75 -1.61 -4.07
C LEU A 49 -0.98 -0.79 -5.35
N ALA A 50 -1.44 0.45 -5.25
CA ALA A 50 -1.64 1.31 -6.41
C ALA A 50 -0.35 1.50 -7.22
N TRP A 51 0.80 1.66 -6.55
CA TRP A 51 2.07 1.85 -7.23
C TRP A 51 2.59 0.57 -7.88
N VAL A 52 2.51 -0.56 -7.18
CA VAL A 52 2.95 -1.87 -7.68
C VAL A 52 2.16 -2.28 -8.92
N LEU A 53 0.84 -2.04 -8.96
CA LEU A 53 0.02 -2.33 -10.14
C LEU A 53 0.30 -1.40 -11.35
N ARG A 54 0.86 -0.20 -11.12
CA ARG A 54 1.06 0.81 -12.17
C ARG A 54 2.48 0.83 -12.72
N ARG A 55 3.45 0.62 -11.84
CA ARG A 55 4.90 0.66 -12.11
C ARG A 55 5.59 -0.37 -11.21
N PRO A 56 5.39 -1.68 -11.46
CA PRO A 56 6.08 -2.71 -10.70
C PRO A 56 7.61 -2.52 -10.78
N ASP A 57 8.11 -2.04 -11.91
CA ASP A 57 9.54 -1.80 -12.12
C ASP A 57 10.17 -0.80 -11.13
N GLN A 58 9.41 0.12 -10.52
CA GLN A 58 9.94 1.22 -9.69
C GLN A 58 9.98 0.91 -8.18
N LEU A 59 9.21 -0.07 -7.72
CA LEU A 59 9.25 -0.51 -6.33
C LEU A 59 9.89 -1.88 -6.24
N ALA A 60 11.13 -1.92 -5.79
CA ALA A 60 11.75 -3.16 -5.35
C ALA A 60 11.18 -3.58 -3.98
N ALA A 61 11.04 -4.88 -3.75
CA ALA A 61 10.58 -5.44 -2.47
C ALA A 61 11.30 -4.85 -1.23
N PRO A 62 12.63 -4.63 -1.23
CA PRO A 62 13.31 -4.01 -0.09
C PRO A 62 12.84 -2.59 0.22
N VAL A 63 12.42 -1.80 -0.78
CA VAL A 63 11.90 -0.45 -0.57
C VAL A 63 10.57 -0.50 0.18
N ILE A 64 9.69 -1.44 -0.20
CA ILE A 64 8.41 -1.67 0.48
C ILE A 64 8.68 -2.08 1.93
N VAL A 65 9.57 -3.04 2.14
CA VAL A 65 9.94 -3.53 3.48
C VAL A 65 10.47 -2.39 4.35
N LEU A 66 11.43 -1.61 3.86
CA LEU A 66 12.00 -0.49 4.61
C LEU A 66 10.95 0.58 4.94
N ALA A 67 10.08 0.91 3.98
CA ALA A 67 9.03 1.91 4.19
C ALA A 67 8.03 1.48 5.26
N VAL A 68 7.56 0.22 5.23
CA VAL A 68 6.58 -0.29 6.20
C VAL A 68 7.23 -0.57 7.56
N LEU A 69 8.49 -1.00 7.61
CA LEU A 69 9.22 -1.10 8.89
C LEU A 69 9.39 0.26 9.56
N LEU A 70 9.70 1.31 8.79
CA LEU A 70 9.76 2.67 9.33
C LEU A 70 8.38 3.13 9.84
N GLU A 71 7.31 2.82 9.11
CA GLU A 71 5.94 3.05 9.57
C GLU A 71 5.67 2.29 10.88
N ASP A 72 6.08 1.02 10.98
CA ASP A 72 5.89 0.20 12.17
C ASP A 72 6.62 0.80 13.39
N VAL A 73 7.87 1.27 13.22
CA VAL A 73 8.65 1.96 14.28
C VAL A 73 7.96 3.26 14.70
N LEU A 74 7.61 4.12 13.75
CA LEU A 74 7.08 5.46 14.02
C LEU A 74 5.69 5.42 14.65
N LEU A 75 4.86 4.46 14.25
CA LEU A 75 3.51 4.27 14.77
C LEU A 75 3.45 3.34 15.99
N MET A 76 4.61 2.93 16.53
CA MET A 76 4.72 2.01 17.67
C MET A 76 3.91 0.71 17.49
N ARG A 77 3.89 0.19 16.25
CA ARG A 77 3.24 -1.07 15.89
C ARG A 77 4.21 -2.24 16.06
N PRO A 78 3.71 -3.49 16.17
CA PRO A 78 4.57 -4.67 16.18
C PRO A 78 5.44 -4.73 14.92
N LEU A 79 6.75 -4.54 15.10
CA LEU A 79 7.72 -4.45 14.01
C LEU A 79 7.67 -5.67 13.11
N GLY A 80 7.52 -5.45 11.80
CA GLY A 80 7.64 -6.49 10.79
C GLY A 80 6.38 -7.33 10.59
N LEU A 81 5.44 -7.33 11.53
CA LEU A 81 4.24 -8.17 11.43
C LEU A 81 3.34 -7.69 10.29
N TRP A 82 3.04 -6.38 10.23
CA TRP A 82 2.27 -5.82 9.11
C TRP A 82 3.09 -5.83 7.83
N THR A 83 4.39 -5.49 7.93
CA THR A 83 5.33 -5.50 6.81
C THR A 83 5.28 -6.79 5.99
N VAL A 84 5.27 -7.97 6.64
CA VAL A 84 5.21 -9.26 5.92
C VAL A 84 3.93 -9.39 5.10
N PHE A 85 2.77 -9.03 5.66
CA PHE A 85 1.49 -9.11 4.94
C PHE A 85 1.39 -8.09 3.82
N VAL A 86 1.90 -6.87 4.02
CA VAL A 86 1.97 -5.85 2.97
C VAL A 86 2.87 -6.33 1.83
N LEU A 87 4.03 -6.91 2.16
CA LEU A 87 4.94 -7.45 1.15
C LEU A 87 4.28 -8.59 0.37
N LEU A 88 3.65 -9.56 1.04
CA LEU A 88 2.94 -10.67 0.40
C LEU A 88 1.80 -10.17 -0.51
N ALA A 89 0.99 -9.21 -0.04
CA ALA A 89 -0.06 -8.60 -0.84
C ALA A 89 0.50 -7.88 -2.07
N SER A 90 1.62 -7.16 -1.90
CA SER A 90 2.30 -6.45 -2.98
C SER A 90 2.88 -7.39 -4.03
N GLU A 91 3.48 -8.51 -3.62
CA GLU A 91 4.03 -9.50 -4.55
C GLU A 91 2.92 -10.30 -5.24
N ALA A 92 1.84 -10.63 -4.52
CA ALA A 92 0.65 -11.23 -5.12
C ALA A 92 0.00 -10.31 -6.16
N ALA A 93 0.00 -9.00 -5.92
CA ALA A 93 -0.43 -8.01 -6.89
C ALA A 93 0.52 -7.92 -8.09
N ARG A 94 1.83 -7.88 -7.85
CA ARG A 94 2.88 -7.81 -8.88
C ARG A 94 2.79 -8.98 -9.86
N LEU A 95 2.68 -10.21 -9.34
CA LEU A 95 2.57 -11.42 -10.16
C LEU A 95 1.32 -11.44 -11.06
N ARG A 96 0.31 -10.65 -10.69
CA ARG A 96 -0.98 -10.60 -11.40
C ARG A 96 -1.14 -9.33 -12.26
N GLU A 97 -0.20 -8.38 -12.19
CA GLU A 97 -0.21 -7.10 -12.92
C GLU A 97 -0.45 -7.27 -14.42
N PRO A 98 0.24 -8.18 -15.16
CA PRO A 98 0.05 -8.30 -16.60
C PRO A 98 -1.39 -8.67 -16.98
N ARG A 99 -2.05 -9.49 -16.16
CA ARG A 99 -3.43 -9.93 -16.39
C ARG A 99 -4.46 -8.88 -15.97
N TRP A 100 -4.11 -7.98 -15.06
CA TRP A 100 -5.02 -6.96 -14.54
C TRP A 100 -5.00 -5.68 -15.38
N ARG A 101 -3.94 -5.48 -16.16
CA ARG A 101 -3.75 -4.31 -17.01
C ARG A 101 -4.89 -4.08 -18.01
N ASP A 102 -5.47 -5.13 -18.59
CA ASP A 102 -6.51 -4.98 -19.62
C ASP A 102 -7.93 -4.98 -19.06
N GLN A 103 -8.08 -5.00 -17.73
CA GLN A 103 -9.38 -5.13 -17.09
C GLN A 103 -9.96 -3.77 -16.67
N PRO A 104 -11.30 -3.66 -16.58
CA PRO A 104 -11.92 -2.45 -16.08
C PRO A 104 -11.51 -2.21 -14.63
N PHE A 105 -11.41 -0.93 -14.26
CA PHE A 105 -10.98 -0.50 -12.93
C PHE A 105 -11.81 -1.11 -11.80
N MET A 106 -13.10 -1.38 -12.03
CA MET A 106 -13.98 -2.05 -11.06
C MET A 106 -13.44 -3.43 -10.63
N VAL A 107 -12.87 -4.20 -11.57
CA VAL A 107 -12.31 -5.53 -11.28
C VAL A 107 -10.97 -5.42 -10.58
N GLU A 108 -10.15 -4.44 -10.95
CA GLU A 108 -8.92 -4.09 -10.20
C GLU A 108 -9.27 -3.78 -8.74
N TRP A 109 -10.25 -2.90 -8.53
CA TRP A 109 -10.70 -2.47 -7.21
C TRP A 109 -11.20 -3.63 -6.35
N LEU A 110 -12.04 -4.52 -6.91
CA LEU A 110 -12.52 -5.71 -6.22
C LEU A 110 -11.36 -6.62 -5.78
N ARG A 111 -10.40 -6.87 -6.68
CA ARG A 111 -9.26 -7.75 -6.37
C ARG A 111 -8.29 -7.14 -5.36
N VAL A 112 -8.07 -5.83 -5.44
CA VAL A 112 -7.32 -5.11 -4.42
C VAL A 112 -8.05 -5.19 -3.07
N GLY A 113 -9.37 -5.05 -3.06
CA GLY A 113 -10.18 -5.29 -1.87
C GLY A 113 -9.97 -6.69 -1.28
N ILE A 114 -9.95 -7.72 -2.11
CA ILE A 114 -9.65 -9.10 -1.66
C ILE A 114 -8.23 -9.20 -1.07
N LEU A 115 -7.21 -8.59 -1.70
CA LEU A 115 -5.84 -8.61 -1.18
C LEU A 115 -5.73 -7.89 0.17
N ILE A 116 -6.36 -6.72 0.31
CA ILE A 116 -6.41 -5.98 1.58
C ILE A 116 -7.09 -6.83 2.65
N GLY A 117 -8.25 -7.42 2.33
CA GLY A 117 -9.01 -8.26 3.25
C GLY A 117 -8.19 -9.47 3.71
N LEU A 118 -7.52 -10.16 2.79
CA LEU A 118 -6.66 -11.30 3.11
C LEU A 118 -5.47 -10.90 3.98
N ALA A 119 -4.82 -9.77 3.68
CA ALA A 119 -3.72 -9.25 4.49
C ALA A 119 -4.17 -8.91 5.91
N MET A 120 -5.29 -8.21 6.08
CA MET A 120 -5.84 -7.85 7.40
C MET A 120 -6.31 -9.08 8.19
N LEU A 121 -6.90 -10.07 7.52
CA LEU A 121 -7.28 -11.33 8.15
C LEU A 121 -6.04 -12.10 8.61
N GLY A 122 -5.02 -12.24 7.76
CA GLY A 122 -3.75 -12.88 8.13
C GLY A 122 -3.07 -12.18 9.32
N TYR A 123 -2.99 -10.85 9.27
CA TYR A 123 -2.48 -10.02 10.37
C TYR A 123 -3.21 -10.31 11.68
N ARG A 124 -4.55 -10.30 11.65
CA ARG A 124 -5.39 -10.59 12.82
C ARG A 124 -5.18 -12.01 13.34
N LEU A 125 -5.10 -13.02 12.46
CA LEU A 125 -4.88 -14.41 12.87
C LEU A 125 -3.55 -14.58 13.59
N VAL A 126 -2.47 -13.98 13.07
CA VAL A 126 -1.17 -13.98 13.75
C VAL A 126 -1.28 -13.28 15.10
N GLN A 127 -1.93 -12.12 15.19
CA GLN A 127 -2.13 -11.46 16.48
C GLN A 127 -2.87 -12.36 17.49
N VAL A 128 -3.92 -13.07 17.07
CA VAL A 128 -4.66 -14.00 17.95
C VAL A 128 -3.78 -15.17 18.40
N VAL A 129 -3.05 -15.81 17.48
CA VAL A 129 -2.16 -16.95 17.79
C VAL A 129 -1.05 -16.56 18.75
N PHE A 130 -0.48 -15.36 18.58
CA PHE A 130 0.60 -14.83 19.43
C PHE A 130 0.10 -14.01 20.63
N MET A 131 -1.20 -14.01 20.92
CA MET A 131 -1.82 -13.29 22.04
C MET A 131 -1.48 -11.78 22.08
N LEU A 132 -1.29 -11.16 20.91
CA LEU A 132 -1.06 -9.72 20.77
C LEU A 132 -2.38 -8.94 20.95
N PRO A 133 -2.32 -7.63 21.27
CA PRO A 133 -3.52 -6.80 21.34
C PRO A 133 -4.26 -6.77 19.99
N VAL A 134 -5.51 -7.23 19.98
CA VAL A 134 -6.36 -7.27 18.78
C VAL A 134 -7.43 -6.19 18.86
N SER A 135 -7.62 -5.44 17.79
CA SER A 135 -8.71 -4.47 17.68
C SER A 135 -10.08 -5.16 17.59
N ALA A 136 -11.13 -4.50 18.11
CA ALA A 136 -12.50 -4.98 17.99
C ALA A 136 -12.85 -5.29 16.52
N LEU A 137 -13.63 -6.34 16.28
CA LEU A 137 -13.91 -6.81 14.93
C LEU A 137 -14.58 -5.72 14.07
N GLY A 138 -15.53 -4.97 14.65
CA GLY A 138 -16.15 -3.81 13.99
C GLY A 138 -15.14 -2.75 13.56
N GLN A 139 -14.10 -2.47 14.37
CA GLN A 139 -13.04 -1.52 14.01
C GLN A 139 -12.25 -2.02 12.78
N VAL A 140 -11.91 -3.31 12.75
CA VAL A 140 -11.18 -3.88 11.60
C VAL A 140 -12.03 -3.85 10.33
N ILE A 141 -13.33 -4.12 10.42
CA ILE A 141 -14.25 -4.00 9.28
C ILE A 141 -14.33 -2.56 8.79
N LEU A 142 -14.49 -1.59 9.69
CA LEU A 142 -14.55 -0.17 9.32
C LEU A 142 -13.25 0.29 8.66
N GLN A 143 -12.10 -0.14 9.20
CA GLN A 143 -10.79 0.18 8.62
C GLN A 143 -10.64 -0.47 7.24
N PHE A 144 -11.08 -1.72 7.08
CA PHE A 144 -11.09 -2.42 5.80
C PHE A 144 -11.92 -1.65 4.77
N LEU A 145 -13.18 -1.34 5.10
CA LEU A 145 -14.08 -0.59 4.22
C LEU A 145 -13.51 0.79 3.88
N ALA A 146 -12.96 1.50 4.87
CA ALA A 146 -12.32 2.80 4.66
C ALA A 146 -11.11 2.69 3.71
N THR A 147 -10.27 1.66 3.87
CA THR A 147 -9.09 1.44 3.03
C THR A 147 -9.48 1.09 1.59
N VAL A 148 -10.48 0.21 1.43
CA VAL A 148 -11.01 -0.16 0.11
C VAL A 148 -11.66 1.05 -0.56
N ALA A 149 -12.46 1.83 0.15
CA ALA A 149 -13.07 3.06 -0.38
C ALA A 149 -12.03 4.15 -0.68
N ALA A 150 -10.93 4.21 0.06
CA ALA A 150 -9.83 5.14 -0.18
C ALA A 150 -8.97 4.75 -1.39
N TYR A 151 -8.91 3.46 -1.76
CA TYR A 151 -8.06 3.00 -2.86
C TYR A 151 -8.30 3.74 -4.20
N PRO A 152 -9.54 3.93 -4.68
CA PRO A 152 -9.80 4.75 -5.87
C PRO A 152 -9.29 6.19 -5.76
N LEU A 153 -9.43 6.82 -4.60
CA LEU A 153 -8.93 8.17 -4.35
C LEU A 153 -7.41 8.22 -4.41
N VAL A 154 -6.74 7.25 -3.78
CA VAL A 154 -5.28 7.10 -3.82
C VAL A 154 -4.78 6.86 -5.25
N VAL A 155 -5.47 6.02 -6.00
CA VAL A 155 -5.18 5.76 -7.42
C VAL A 155 -5.34 7.03 -8.24
N PHE A 156 -6.41 7.79 -8.04
CA PHE A 156 -6.66 9.03 -8.76
C PHE A 156 -5.60 10.09 -8.42
N ALA A 157 -5.30 10.27 -7.14
CA ALA A 157 -4.23 11.13 -6.67
C ALA A 157 -2.88 10.72 -7.26
N ALA A 158 -2.55 9.42 -7.27
CA ALA A 158 -1.30 8.93 -7.84
C ALA A 158 -1.23 9.15 -9.37
N ARG A 159 -2.36 9.06 -10.08
CA ARG A 159 -2.43 9.42 -11.51
C ARG A 159 -2.20 10.91 -11.74
N TRP A 160 -2.81 11.76 -10.91
CA TRP A 160 -2.84 13.21 -11.10
C TRP A 160 -1.55 13.89 -10.63
N LEU A 161 -1.05 13.55 -9.44
CA LEU A 161 0.17 14.14 -8.85
C LEU A 161 1.46 13.59 -9.46
N ILE A 162 1.53 12.30 -9.76
CA ILE A 162 2.80 11.63 -10.11
C ILE A 162 2.96 11.51 -11.62
N GLY A 163 1.92 11.83 -12.41
CA GLY A 163 2.02 11.81 -13.86
C GLY A 163 2.41 10.43 -14.39
N LEU A 164 1.99 9.35 -13.71
CA LEU A 164 2.15 7.97 -14.17
C LEU A 164 1.27 7.74 -15.41
N ARG A 165 1.62 8.41 -16.52
CA ARG A 165 1.21 7.98 -17.85
C ARG A 165 1.61 6.51 -17.95
N ARG A 166 0.64 5.66 -18.26
CA ARG A 166 0.93 4.31 -18.77
C ARG A 166 2.02 4.51 -19.82
N SER A 167 3.18 3.89 -19.66
CA SER A 167 4.15 3.88 -20.75
C SER A 167 3.47 3.17 -21.91
N GLY A 168 2.91 3.97 -22.82
CA GLY A 168 2.60 3.54 -24.17
C GLY A 168 3.91 3.02 -24.73
N ARG A 169 3.83 1.81 -25.25
CA ARG A 169 4.79 1.21 -26.17
C ARG A 169 5.25 2.29 -27.16
N ASN A 170 6.50 2.75 -27.01
CA ASN A 170 7.18 3.42 -28.11
C ASN A 170 7.56 2.33 -29.09
N GLU A 171 6.81 2.25 -30.17
CA GLU A 171 7.20 1.52 -31.37
C GLU A 171 8.29 2.32 -32.08
N THR A 172 9.45 1.70 -32.26
CA THR A 172 10.32 1.85 -33.43
C THR A 172 10.99 0.51 -33.66
#